data_AF-A0A6N7MAI3-F1
#
_entry.id   AF-A0A6N7MAI3-F1
#
_cell.length_a   1.000
_cell.length_b   1.000
_cell.length_c   1.000
_cell.angle_alpha   90.00
_cell.angle_beta   90.00
_cell.angle_gamma   90.00
#
_symmetry.space_group_name_H-M   'P 1'
#
loop_
_entity.id
_entity.type
_entity.pdbx_description
1 polymer ?
#
loop_
_entity_poly.entity_id
_entity_poly.type
_entity_poly.pdbx_seq_one_letter_code
_entity_poly.pdbx_strand_id
1 'polypeptide(L)'
;GLANHKMPRPLTHDLFISVLQQAGVKITRIEITELKEGTFYARLLLSQGGEDFMIDSRPSDCIALAVRCKCSLYIDEGVVDEAGISISTVKPEKETIRTETESKLTILQKQLENAVELENYEEAAIIRDKIKEFEKNL
;
A
#
# COMPACT_ATOMS: atom_id res chain seq x y z
N GLY A 1 -5.70 -12.21 1.65
CA GLY A 1 -5.05 -10.89 1.61
C GLY A 1 -4.46 -10.54 2.96
N LEU A 2 -3.79 -9.40 3.10
CA LEU A 2 -3.17 -8.95 4.37
C LEU A 2 -4.18 -8.89 5.53
N ALA A 3 -5.45 -8.56 5.26
CA ALA A 3 -6.54 -8.55 6.24
C ALA A 3 -7.08 -9.95 6.63
N ASN A 4 -6.47 -11.04 6.14
CA ASN A 4 -6.90 -12.43 6.35
C ASN A 4 -8.41 -12.70 6.12
N HIS A 5 -9.07 -11.88 5.31
CA HIS A 5 -10.48 -12.02 4.99
C HIS A 5 -10.66 -13.06 3.87
N LYS A 6 -11.48 -14.08 4.10
CA LYS A 6 -11.81 -15.08 3.06
C LYS A 6 -12.83 -14.49 2.08
N MET A 7 -12.46 -14.45 0.80
CA MET A 7 -13.35 -14.08 -0.27
C MET A 7 -14.10 -15.30 -0.80
N PRO A 8 -15.36 -15.16 -1.28
CA PRO A 8 -16.15 -16.27 -1.81
C PRO A 8 -15.57 -16.87 -3.12
N ARG A 9 -14.72 -16.12 -3.82
CA ARG A 9 -14.01 -16.55 -5.03
C ARG A 9 -12.53 -16.20 -4.91
N PRO A 10 -11.62 -16.98 -5.52
CA PRO A 10 -10.19 -16.70 -5.49
C PRO A 10 -9.87 -15.38 -6.21
N LEU A 11 -9.03 -14.55 -5.59
CA LEU A 11 -8.46 -13.37 -6.25
C LEU A 11 -7.26 -13.75 -7.12
N THR A 12 -6.72 -12.80 -7.88
CA THR A 12 -5.61 -13.04 -8.83
C THR A 12 -4.41 -13.76 -8.21
N HIS A 13 -3.97 -13.34 -7.02
CA HIS A 13 -2.85 -13.98 -6.33
C HIS A 13 -3.19 -15.39 -5.85
N ASP A 14 -4.44 -15.63 -5.43
CA ASP A 14 -4.89 -16.95 -4.99
C ASP A 14 -5.00 -17.91 -6.19
N LEU A 15 -5.49 -17.40 -7.32
CA LEU A 15 -5.49 -18.11 -8.60
C LEU A 15 -4.07 -18.47 -9.05
N PHE A 16 -3.14 -17.51 -9.02
CA PHE A 16 -1.75 -17.74 -9.42
C PHE A 16 -1.08 -18.83 -8.58
N ILE A 17 -1.26 -18.79 -7.25
CA ILE A 17 -0.77 -19.84 -6.34
C ILE A 17 -1.38 -21.19 -6.70
N SER A 18 -2.68 -21.23 -6.99
CA SER A 18 -3.38 -22.47 -7.36
C SER A 18 -2.83 -23.04 -8.67
N VAL A 19 -2.54 -22.19 -9.66
CA VAL A 19 -1.92 -22.59 -10.92
C VAL A 19 -0.53 -23.19 -10.70
N LEU A 20 0.33 -22.52 -9.91
CA LEU A 20 1.67 -23.02 -9.59
C LEU A 20 1.61 -24.37 -8.86
N GLN A 21 0.73 -24.51 -7.87
CA GLN A 21 0.53 -25.77 -7.14
C GLN A 21 0.11 -26.91 -8.07
N GLN A 22 -0.84 -26.67 -8.97
CA GLN A 22 -1.28 -27.68 -9.95
C GLN A 22 -0.20 -28.02 -10.98
N ALA A 23 0.70 -27.08 -11.27
CA ALA A 23 1.88 -27.31 -12.11
C ALA A 23 3.05 -27.98 -11.36
N GLY A 24 2.90 -28.29 -10.06
CA GLY A 24 3.97 -28.87 -9.24
C GLY A 24 5.12 -27.90 -8.93
N VAL A 25 4.87 -26.59 -9.03
CA VAL A 25 5.83 -25.53 -8.75
C VAL A 25 5.62 -25.00 -7.33
N LYS A 26 6.70 -24.89 -6.56
CA LYS A 26 6.68 -24.34 -5.20
C LYS A 26 7.37 -22.98 -5.16
N ILE A 27 6.72 -21.99 -4.56
CA ILE A 27 7.39 -20.72 -4.20
C ILE A 27 8.26 -20.98 -2.97
N THR A 28 9.57 -20.83 -3.10
CA THR A 28 10.55 -21.09 -2.04
C THR A 28 10.80 -19.85 -1.19
N ARG A 29 11.10 -18.72 -1.84
CA ARG A 29 11.28 -17.42 -1.22
C ARG A 29 11.06 -16.28 -2.22
N ILE A 30 10.98 -15.07 -1.70
CA ILE A 30 11.03 -13.85 -2.50
C ILE A 30 12.23 -13.01 -2.06
N GLU A 31 12.77 -12.22 -2.98
CA GLU A 31 13.91 -11.36 -2.74
C GLU A 31 13.64 -9.97 -3.34
N ILE A 32 13.79 -8.91 -2.56
CA ILE A 32 13.85 -7.52 -3.06
C ILE A 32 15.33 -7.20 -3.26
N THR A 33 15.73 -6.98 -4.51
CA THR A 33 17.15 -7.05 -4.90
C THR A 33 17.79 -5.70 -5.15
N GLU A 34 17.06 -4.74 -5.72
CA GLU A 34 17.65 -3.47 -6.16
C GLU A 34 16.64 -2.32 -6.08
N LEU A 35 17.17 -1.10 -5.89
CA LEU A 35 16.47 0.15 -6.12
C LEU A 35 17.23 0.90 -7.22
N LYS A 36 16.57 1.18 -8.35
CA LYS A 36 17.16 1.93 -9.46
C LYS A 36 16.20 3.02 -9.88
N GLU A 37 16.67 4.26 -9.86
CA GLU A 37 15.89 5.44 -10.26
C GLU A 37 14.53 5.52 -9.51
N GLY A 38 14.52 5.18 -8.22
CA GLY A 38 13.30 5.16 -7.40
C GLY A 38 12.37 3.97 -7.66
N THR A 39 12.76 3.03 -8.52
CA THR A 39 12.00 1.81 -8.81
C THR A 39 12.62 0.60 -8.12
N PHE A 40 11.85 -0.08 -7.28
CA PHE A 40 12.26 -1.31 -6.61
C PHE A 40 12.06 -2.53 -7.51
N TYR A 41 13.04 -3.43 -7.48
CA TYR A 41 13.04 -4.70 -8.20
C TYR A 41 12.98 -5.87 -7.23
N ALA A 42 12.26 -6.92 -7.61
CA ALA A 42 12.17 -8.13 -6.82
C ALA A 42 12.15 -9.37 -7.73
N ARG A 43 12.37 -10.53 -7.13
CA ARG A 43 12.26 -11.82 -7.81
C ARG A 43 11.59 -12.86 -6.94
N LEU A 44 10.81 -13.72 -7.58
CA LEU A 44 10.31 -14.94 -6.97
C LEU A 44 11.28 -16.07 -7.26
N LEU A 45 11.62 -16.81 -6.21
CA LEU A 45 12.34 -18.06 -6.33
C LEU A 45 11.36 -19.21 -6.25
N LEU A 46 11.44 -20.07 -7.26
CA LEU A 46 10.54 -21.17 -7.50
C LEU A 46 11.35 -22.45 -7.61
N SER A 47 10.75 -23.57 -7.22
CA SER A 47 11.34 -24.90 -7.36
C SER A 47 10.33 -25.83 -8.02
N GLN A 48 10.78 -26.60 -9.02
CA GLN A 48 9.98 -27.62 -9.70
C GLN A 48 10.87 -28.84 -9.96
N GLY A 49 10.46 -30.01 -9.48
CA GLY A 49 11.24 -31.25 -9.71
C GLY A 49 12.66 -31.23 -9.13
N GLY A 50 12.96 -30.35 -8.18
CA GLY A 50 14.30 -30.18 -7.59
C GLY A 50 15.19 -29.17 -8.31
N GLU A 51 14.71 -28.57 -9.41
CA GLU A 51 15.39 -27.46 -10.08
C GLU A 51 14.82 -26.13 -9.59
N ASP A 52 15.72 -25.19 -9.29
CA ASP A 52 15.38 -23.86 -8.83
C ASP A 52 15.48 -22.86 -9.99
N PHE A 53 14.48 -21.98 -10.11
CA PHE A 53 14.45 -20.91 -11.10
C PHE A 53 13.86 -19.63 -10.54
N MET A 54 14.09 -18.54 -11.25
CA MET A 54 13.75 -17.19 -10.81
C MET A 54 12.83 -16.51 -11.83
N ILE A 55 11.84 -15.78 -11.31
CA ILE A 55 10.97 -14.93 -12.11
C ILE A 55 11.05 -13.50 -11.60
N ASP A 56 11.32 -12.57 -12.51
CA ASP A 56 11.28 -11.13 -12.24
C ASP A 56 9.86 -10.71 -11.83
N SER A 57 9.76 -9.85 -10.81
CA SER A 57 8.49 -9.42 -10.29
C SER A 57 8.58 -8.10 -9.56
N ARG A 58 7.44 -7.40 -9.46
CA ARG A 58 7.38 -6.19 -8.64
C ARG A 58 7.31 -6.58 -7.16
N PRO A 59 7.89 -5.78 -6.25
CA PRO A 59 7.83 -6.05 -4.82
C PRO A 59 6.40 -6.22 -4.29
N SER A 60 5.44 -5.47 -4.79
CA SER A 60 4.03 -5.57 -4.39
C SER A 60 3.45 -6.97 -4.62
N ASP A 61 3.77 -7.58 -5.77
CA ASP A 61 3.26 -8.88 -6.17
C ASP A 61 3.97 -9.99 -5.37
N CYS A 62 5.30 -9.88 -5.22
CA CYS A 62 6.10 -10.74 -4.33
C CYS A 62 5.53 -10.78 -2.91
N ILE A 63 5.33 -9.61 -2.28
CA ILE A 63 4.81 -9.50 -0.91
C ILE A 63 3.41 -10.10 -0.82
N ALA A 64 2.54 -9.80 -1.79
CA ALA A 64 1.18 -10.34 -1.81
C ALA A 64 1.15 -11.87 -1.90
N LEU A 65 2.09 -12.49 -2.61
CA LEU A 65 2.27 -13.93 -2.67
C LEU A 65 2.88 -14.46 -1.37
N ALA A 66 3.94 -13.84 -0.86
CA ALA A 66 4.60 -14.29 0.37
C ALA A 66 3.65 -14.34 1.57
N VAL A 67 2.77 -13.35 1.72
CA VAL A 67 1.74 -13.33 2.78
C VAL A 67 0.78 -14.51 2.67
N ARG A 68 0.46 -14.97 1.46
CA ARG A 68 -0.48 -16.07 1.21
C ARG A 68 0.19 -17.45 1.33
N CYS A 69 1.39 -17.57 0.78
CA CYS A 69 2.17 -18.79 0.74
C CYS A 69 2.94 -19.05 2.04
N LYS A 70 3.08 -18.02 2.89
CA LYS A 70 3.96 -17.99 4.07
C LYS A 70 5.40 -18.37 3.72
N CYS A 71 5.92 -17.88 2.60
CA CYS A 71 7.32 -18.08 2.24
C CYS A 71 8.21 -16.97 2.83
N SER A 72 9.51 -17.25 2.92
CA SER A 72 10.50 -16.29 3.41
C SER A 72 10.66 -15.11 2.45
N LEU A 73 10.86 -13.93 3.03
CA LEU A 73 11.15 -12.68 2.32
C LEU A 73 12.56 -12.22 2.72
N TYR A 74 13.39 -11.93 1.74
CA TYR A 74 14.70 -11.32 1.92
C TYR A 74 14.77 -9.98 1.20
N ILE A 75 15.60 -9.09 1.73
CA ILE A 75 15.88 -7.78 1.14
C ILE A 75 17.40 -7.67 1.08
N ASP A 76 17.92 -7.22 -0.05
CA ASP A 76 19.34 -6.92 -0.20
C ASP A 76 19.74 -5.77 0.73
N GLU A 77 20.89 -5.88 1.37
CA GLU A 77 21.38 -4.85 2.30
C GLU A 77 21.55 -3.50 1.63
N GLY A 78 21.98 -3.46 0.36
CA GLY A 78 22.14 -2.20 -0.37
C GLY A 78 20.82 -1.45 -0.56
N VAL A 79 19.71 -2.18 -0.71
CA VAL A 79 18.36 -1.58 -0.78
C VAL A 79 17.94 -1.03 0.58
N VAL A 80 18.29 -1.70 1.67
CA VAL A 80 18.04 -1.23 3.03
C VAL A 80 18.86 0.02 3.35
N ASP A 81 20.12 0.07 2.91
CA ASP A 81 20.99 1.22 3.12
C ASP A 81 20.52 2.45 2.33
N GLU A 82 20.03 2.26 1.11
CA GLU A 82 19.57 3.36 0.25
C GLU A 82 18.18 3.89 0.64
N ALA A 83 17.24 3.01 1.00
CA ALA A 83 15.84 3.35 1.19
C ALA A 83 15.26 3.03 2.56
N GLY A 84 16.05 2.43 3.45
CA GLY A 84 15.62 2.08 4.80
C GLY A 84 15.34 3.31 5.64
N ILE A 85 14.14 3.38 6.20
CA ILE A 85 13.77 4.42 7.16
C ILE A 85 13.80 3.81 8.55
N SER A 86 14.53 4.42 9.48
CA SER A 86 14.53 3.99 10.88
C SER A 86 13.12 4.07 11.46
N ILE A 87 12.69 3.03 12.17
CA ILE A 87 11.38 2.95 12.82
C ILE A 87 11.09 4.17 13.71
N SER A 88 12.12 4.79 14.31
CA SER A 88 12.02 6.01 15.12
C SER A 88 11.54 7.23 14.36
N THR A 89 11.71 7.25 13.04
CA THR A 89 11.31 8.33 12.13
C THR A 89 9.95 8.03 11.48
N VAL A 90 9.51 6.77 11.52
CA VAL A 90 8.20 6.33 11.01
C VAL A 90 7.13 6.64 12.06
N LYS A 91 6.54 7.83 11.95
CA LYS A 91 5.28 8.13 12.61
C LYS A 91 4.20 7.18 12.07
N PRO A 92 3.45 6.46 12.92
CA PRO A 92 2.44 5.50 12.45
C PRO A 92 1.38 6.24 11.60
N GLU A 93 0.90 5.59 10.53
CA GLU A 93 -0.05 6.10 9.50
C GLU A 93 -1.27 6.89 10.01
N LYS A 94 -1.62 6.79 11.29
CA LYS A 94 -2.61 7.64 11.95
C LYS A 94 -2.27 9.13 11.90
N GLU A 95 -1.00 9.52 11.87
CA GLU A 95 -0.61 10.93 11.75
C GLU A 95 -0.71 11.44 10.30
N THR A 96 -0.40 10.63 9.27
CA THR A 96 -0.49 11.06 7.87
C THR A 96 -1.94 11.32 7.44
N ILE A 97 -2.86 10.43 7.84
CA ILE A 97 -4.31 10.61 7.60
C ILE A 97 -4.83 11.83 8.38
N ARG A 98 -4.39 12.03 9.62
CA ARG A 98 -4.74 13.23 10.41
C ARG A 98 -4.24 14.51 9.75
N THR A 99 -3.01 14.53 9.24
CA THR A 99 -2.39 15.72 8.64
C THR A 99 -3.10 16.12 7.34
N GLU A 100 -3.47 15.15 6.48
CA GLU A 100 -4.26 15.42 5.27
C GLU A 100 -5.69 15.91 5.59
N THR A 101 -6.29 15.36 6.65
CA THR A 101 -7.65 15.70 7.06
C THR A 101 -7.70 17.09 7.72
N GLU A 102 -6.73 17.41 8.57
CA GLU A 102 -6.51 18.74 9.13
C GLU A 102 -6.25 19.76 8.01
N SER A 103 -5.40 19.44 7.02
CA SER A 103 -5.15 20.31 5.87
C SER A 103 -6.39 20.57 5.03
N LYS A 104 -7.26 19.58 4.80
CA LYS A 104 -8.52 19.75 4.06
C LYS A 104 -9.53 20.61 4.82
N LEU A 105 -9.64 20.43 6.13
CA LEU A 105 -10.49 21.27 6.98
C LEU A 105 -10.05 22.73 6.97
N THR A 106 -8.74 23.00 7.07
CA THR A 106 -8.21 24.36 6.99
C THR A 106 -8.54 25.05 5.66
N ILE A 107 -8.49 24.32 4.55
CA ILE A 107 -8.85 24.85 3.23
C ILE A 107 -10.34 25.22 3.18
N LEU A 108 -11.22 24.32 3.64
CA LEU A 108 -12.66 24.57 3.66
C LEU A 108 -13.04 25.74 4.59
N GLN A 109 -12.38 25.86 5.74
CA GLN A 109 -12.58 26.99 6.66
C GLN A 109 -12.18 28.32 6.01
N LYS A 110 -11.05 28.37 5.30
CA LYS A 110 -10.61 29.55 4.56
C LYS A 110 -11.56 29.91 3.41
N GLN A 111 -12.11 28.91 2.71
CA GLN A 111 -13.11 29.13 1.67
C GLN A 111 -14.43 29.70 2.24
N LEU A 112 -14.83 29.23 3.43
CA LEU A 112 -15.99 29.76 4.14
C LEU A 112 -15.79 31.23 4.53
N GLU A 113 -14.62 31.56 5.09
CA GLU A 113 -14.26 32.93 5.48
C GLU A 113 -14.31 33.88 4.27
N ASN A 114 -13.67 33.51 3.16
CA ASN A 114 -13.72 34.27 1.91
C ASN A 114 -15.15 34.45 1.36
N ALA A 115 -15.99 33.41 1.42
CA ALA A 115 -17.38 33.50 0.94
C ALA A 115 -18.24 34.45 1.79
N VAL A 116 -17.98 34.52 3.10
CA VAL A 116 -18.64 35.46 4.02
C VAL A 116 -18.14 36.89 3.76
N GLU A 117 -16.84 37.09 3.54
CA GLU A 117 -16.27 38.41 3.20
C GLU A 117 -16.83 38.96 1.88
N LEU A 118 -17.08 38.10 0.90
CA LEU A 118 -17.68 38.45 -0.38
C LEU A 118 -19.22 38.53 -0.34
N GLU A 119 -19.82 38.42 0.85
CA GLU A 119 -21.27 38.41 1.07
C GLU A 119 -22.03 37.34 0.26
N ASN A 120 -21.34 36.25 -0.13
CA ASN A 120 -21.90 35.12 -0.85
C ASN A 120 -22.47 34.08 0.13
N TYR A 121 -23.62 34.41 0.71
CA TYR A 121 -24.26 33.58 1.74
C TYR A 121 -24.72 32.19 1.23
N GLU A 122 -25.01 32.05 -0.06
CA GLU A 122 -25.37 30.75 -0.65
C GLU A 122 -24.18 29.79 -0.65
N GLU A 123 -23.01 30.24 -1.13
CA GLU A 123 -21.78 29.44 -1.09
C GLU A 123 -21.32 29.17 0.34
N ALA A 124 -21.42 30.16 1.23
CA ALA A 124 -21.07 30.00 2.64
C ALA A 124 -21.92 28.91 3.33
N ALA A 125 -23.22 28.84 3.05
CA ALA A 125 -24.09 27.78 3.59
C ALA A 125 -23.66 26.38 3.12
N ILE A 126 -23.33 26.23 1.84
CA ILE A 126 -22.87 24.96 1.26
C ILE A 126 -21.54 24.52 1.87
N ILE A 127 -20.57 25.43 2.00
CA ILE A 127 -19.25 25.12 2.55
C ILE A 127 -19.36 24.76 4.03
N ARG A 128 -20.18 25.48 4.80
CA ARG A 128 -20.43 25.17 6.21
C ARG A 128 -21.01 23.75 6.40
N ASP A 129 -21.97 23.36 5.58
CA ASP A 129 -22.59 22.04 5.70
C ASP A 129 -21.61 20.92 5.29
N LYS A 130 -20.75 21.17 4.28
CA LYS A 130 -19.63 20.27 3.94
C LYS A 130 -18.63 20.11 5.09
N ILE A 131 -18.28 21.19 5.79
CA ILE A 131 -17.40 21.11 6.97
C ILE A 131 -18.02 20.21 8.05
N LYS A 132 -19.32 20.40 8.36
CA LYS A 132 -20.04 19.59 9.35
C LYS A 132 -20.10 18.11 8.96
N GLU A 133 -20.33 17.82 7.68
CA GLU A 133 -20.34 16.43 7.18
C GLU A 133 -18.95 15.80 7.29
N PHE A 134 -17.91 16.57 6.99
CA PHE A 134 -16.52 16.12 7.09
C PHE A 134 -16.10 15.86 8.55
N GLU A 135 -16.45 16.73 9.49
CA GLU A 135 -16.21 16.53 10.93
C GLU A 135 -16.93 15.32 11.52
N LYS A 136 -18.10 14.96 10.99
CA LYS A 136 -18.89 13.80 11.46
C LYS A 136 -18.30 12.46 11.00
N ASN A 137 -17.52 12.47 9.92
CA ASN A 137 -16.90 11.28 9.31
C ASN A 137 -15.45 11.06 9.77
N LEU A 138 -14.94 11.91 10.67
CA LEU A 138 -13.66 11.82 11.37
C LEU A 138 -13.79 10.94 12.64
#